data_AF-A0A2D7NKF2-F1
#
_entry.id   AF-A0A2D7NKF2-F1
#
_cell.length_a   1.000
_cell.length_b   1.000
_cell.length_c   1.000
_cell.angle_alpha   90.00
_cell.angle_beta   90.00
_cell.angle_gamma   90.00
#
_symmetry.space_group_name_H-M   'P 1'
#
loop_
_entity.id
_entity.type
_entity.pdbx_description
1 polymer ?
#
loop_
_entity_poly.entity_id
_entity_poly.type
_entity_poly.pdbx_seq_one_letter_code
_entity_poly.pdbx_strand_id
1 'polypeptide(L)' 'MSLVPIVIEKTGRGERAYDIFSRLLNDRIVFCSGPVGDEMANL' A
#
# COMPACT_ATOMS: atom_id res chain seq x y z
N MET A 1 -16.99 2.26 -4.70
CA MET A 1 -15.54 2.55 -4.62
C MET A 1 -15.27 3.18 -3.28
N SER A 2 -14.58 2.48 -2.37
CA SER A 2 -14.06 3.09 -1.15
C SER A 2 -12.83 3.93 -1.49
N LEU A 3 -12.79 5.17 -1.04
CA LEU A 3 -11.62 6.03 -1.21
C LEU A 3 -10.44 5.43 -0.43
N VAL A 4 -9.33 5.16 -1.11
CA VAL A 4 -8.09 4.77 -0.43
C VAL A 4 -7.40 6.05 0.07
N PRO A 5 -7.11 6.17 1.38
CA PRO A 5 -6.49 7.37 1.91
C PRO A 5 -5.05 7.52 1.40
N ILE A 6 -4.67 8.78 1.20
CA ILE A 6 -3.33 9.18 0.81
C ILE A 6 -2.57 9.64 2.05
N VAL A 7 -1.33 9.20 2.18
CA VAL A 7 -0.39 9.57 3.25
C VAL A 7 0.81 10.30 2.67
N ILE A 8 1.31 11.30 3.40
CA ILE A 8 2.48 12.09 3.04
C ILE A 8 3.65 11.64 3.93
N GLU A 9 4.70 11.10 3.32
CA GLU A 9 5.91 10.69 4.01
C GLU A 9 7.03 11.71 3.79
N LYS A 10 7.69 12.10 4.90
CA LYS A 10 8.89 12.94 4.86
C LYS A 10 10.12 12.05 4.70
N THR A 11 10.78 12.16 3.56
CA THR A 11 12.09 11.56 3.31
C THR A 11 13.18 12.63 3.47
N GLY A 12 14.45 12.21 3.62
CA GLY A 12 15.58 13.15 3.71
C GLY A 12 15.76 14.06 2.47
N ARG A 13 15.03 13.84 1.37
CA ARG A 13 15.06 14.64 0.14
C ARG A 13 13.75 15.41 -0.13
N GLY A 14 12.77 15.34 0.77
CA GLY A 14 11.47 16.03 0.62
C GLY A 14 10.27 15.15 0.98
N GLU A 15 9.07 15.64 0.65
CA GLU A 15 7.80 14.95 0.90
C GLU A 15 7.39 14.10 -0.30
N ARG A 16 6.89 12.88 -0.04
CA ARG A 16 6.33 11.99 -1.07
C ARG A 16 4.95 11.50 -0.63
N ALA A 17 3.98 11.63 -1.53
CA ALA A 17 2.64 11.11 -1.33
C ALA A 17 2.54 9.66 -1.80
N TYR A 18 1.91 8.82 -0.99
CA TYR A 18 1.61 7.42 -1.28
C TYR A 18 0.16 7.13 -0.92
N ASP A 19 -0.48 6.19 -1.61
CA ASP A 19 -1.63 5.53 -1.01
C ASP A 19 -1.17 4.67 0.19
N ILE A 20 -2.08 4.41 1.13
CA ILE A 20 -1.73 3.68 2.36
C ILE A 20 -1.16 2.27 2.10
N PHE A 21 -1.61 1.58 1.05
CA PHE A 21 -1.13 0.23 0.75
C PHE A 21 0.29 0.26 0.20
N SER A 22 0.60 1.17 -0.72
CA SER A 22 1.97 1.37 -1.20
C SER A 22 2.94 1.77 -0.09
N ARG A 23 2.50 2.61 0.86
CA ARG A 23 3.35 2.99 2.00
C ARG A 23 3.68 1.80 2.89
N LEU A 24 2.73 0.90 3.10
CA LEU A 24 2.93 -0.31 3.92
C LEU A 24 3.72 -1.37 3.17
N LEU A 25 3.58 -1.45 1.84
CA LEU A 25 4.42 -2.31 1.01
C LEU A 25 5.90 -1.92 1.07
N ASN A 26 6.22 -0.62 1.16
CA ASN A 26 7.59 -0.15 1.41
C ASN A 26 8.17 -0.69 2.73
N ASP A 27 7.34 -0.86 3.76
CA ASP A 27 7.71 -1.49 5.05
C ASP A 27 7.66 -3.03 4.99
N ARG A 28 7.47 -3.61 3.80
CA ARG A 28 7.33 -5.05 3.54
C ARG A 28 6.10 -5.67 4.21
N ILE A 29 5.03 -4.89 4.36
CA ILE A 29 3.74 -5.36 4.88
C ILE A 29 2.80 -5.60 3.70
N VAL A 30 2.31 -6.83 3.57
CA VAL A 30 1.36 -7.25 2.54
C VAL A 30 0.02 -7.60 3.17
N PHE A 31 -1.07 -7.12 2.57
CA PHE A 31 -2.42 -7.41 3.02
C PHE A 31 -3.00 -8.58 2.26
N CYS A 32 -3.47 -9.57 3.00
CA CYS A 32 -4.21 -10.69 2.46
C CYS A 32 -5.67 -10.60 2.90
N SER A 33 -6.52 -9.91 2.13
CA SER A 33 -7.94 -9.72 2.44
C SER A 33 -8.86 -10.45 1.45
N GLY A 34 -10.02 -10.87 1.92
CA GLY A 34 -11.01 -11.58 1.10
C GLY A 34 -10.77 -13.09 0.99
N PRO A 35 -11.57 -13.78 0.15
CA PRO A 35 -11.38 -15.20 -0.14
C PRO A 35 -10.02 -15.46 -0.81
N VAL A 36 -9.37 -16.56 -0.42
CA VAL A 36 -8.10 -16.97 -1.02
C VAL A 36 -8.39 -17.57 -2.41
N GLY A 37 -7.82 -16.96 -3.45
CA GLY A 37 -7.94 -17.41 -4.83
C GLY A 37 -6.73 -17.03 -5.68
N ASP A 38 -6.65 -17.55 -6.90
CA ASP A 38 -5.46 -17.43 -7.76
C ASP A 38 -5.14 -15.97 -8.13
N GLU A 39 -6.15 -15.11 -8.22
CA GLU A 39 -6.01 -13.66 -8.47
C GLU A 39 -5.25 -12.91 -7.36
N MET A 40 -5.22 -13.46 -6.15
CA MET A 40 -4.46 -12.94 -5.02
C MET A 40 -2.97 -13.26 -5.13
N ALA A 41 -2.63 -14.37 -5.77
CA ALA A 41 -1.27 -14.85 -5.97
C ALA A 41 -0.66 -14.15 -7.19
N ASN A 42 -0.54 -12.83 -7.14
CA ASN A 42 0.10 -12.02 -8.17
C ASN A 42 1.48 -11.52 -7.68
N LEU A 43 2.43 -11.37 -8.61
CA LEU A 43 3.86 -11.13 -8.34
C LEU A 43 4.28 -9.69 -8.66
#